data_AF-A0A2G5TYP3-F1
#
_entry.id   AF-A0A2G5TYP3-F1
#
_cell.length_a   1.000
_cell.length_b   1.000
_cell.length_c   1.000
_cell.angle_alpha   90.00
_cell.angle_beta   90.00
_cell.angle_gamma   90.00
#
_symmetry.space_group_name_H-M   'P 1'
#
loop_
_entity.id
_entity.type
_entity.pdbx_description
1 polymer ?
#
loop_
_entity_poly.entity_id
_entity_poly.type
_entity_poly.pdbx_seq_one_letter_code
_entity_poly.pdbx_strand_id
1 'polypeptide(L)'
;MSFDIDKLAEKTENLSIEPIYETNWCDMPDDIKLECIGKMELKERSSLRCTAKAERSLVDSQKMAVLSGCFYSLRDLWINNNHYTSLTSENGDAFSKEFEDLHKTIKLIKYILKIGVFENFTISSIDPIVEQGFANYTGEISAKNIELKHCQNETVVAVLQKMKNGVESIKIDCKEEIDYKIDEILEISQVQNVPYWHILNYDKTDSLHKIAQMWIDTNSKTGSIFQVSVKIGGSFEEFSEHFADRIVSESEKRVRISTNNPDCHILLERGLDEVITSTFYPQFFRLMVISAKTKGSEYYDNCKEWIFKMDSEPYLFHAIDL
;
A
#
# COMPACT_ATOMS: atom_id res chain seq x y z
N MET A 1 -27.63 -9.72 -74.65
CA MET A 1 -27.97 -9.92 -73.22
C MET A 1 -26.67 -10.03 -72.46
N SER A 2 -26.22 -8.93 -71.86
CA SER A 2 -25.02 -8.86 -71.03
C SER A 2 -25.39 -9.35 -69.64
N PHE A 3 -24.79 -10.45 -69.19
CA PHE A 3 -24.92 -10.85 -67.79
C PHE A 3 -24.07 -9.90 -66.95
N ASP A 4 -24.72 -9.17 -66.06
CA ASP A 4 -24.16 -8.18 -65.14
C ASP A 4 -23.27 -8.91 -64.10
N ILE A 5 -22.05 -9.27 -64.50
CA ILE A 5 -21.04 -9.95 -63.65
C ILE A 5 -20.62 -9.04 -62.49
N ASP A 6 -20.62 -7.72 -62.72
CA ASP A 6 -20.23 -6.73 -61.71
C ASP A 6 -21.24 -6.66 -60.54
N LYS A 7 -22.53 -6.87 -60.80
CA LYS A 7 -23.56 -6.99 -59.73
C LYS A 7 -23.48 -8.29 -58.94
N LEU A 8 -22.89 -9.34 -59.52
CA LEU A 8 -22.64 -10.61 -58.84
C LEU A 8 -21.42 -10.49 -57.92
N ALA A 9 -20.36 -9.80 -58.36
CA ALA A 9 -19.21 -9.49 -57.52
C ALA A 9 -19.59 -8.60 -56.31
N GLU A 10 -20.37 -7.55 -56.54
CA GLU A 10 -20.84 -6.61 -55.50
C GLU A 10 -21.79 -7.27 -54.46
N LYS A 11 -22.54 -8.31 -54.88
CA LYS A 11 -23.33 -9.14 -53.95
C LYS A 11 -22.50 -10.15 -53.17
N THR A 12 -21.38 -10.60 -53.71
CA THR A 12 -20.51 -11.59 -53.06
C THR A 12 -19.59 -10.93 -52.05
N GLU A 13 -19.19 -9.67 -52.29
CA GLU A 13 -18.42 -8.86 -51.33
C GLU A 13 -19.24 -8.44 -50.10
N ASN A 14 -20.56 -8.28 -50.26
CA ASN A 14 -21.49 -8.04 -49.15
C ASN A 14 -21.95 -9.33 -48.43
N LEU A 15 -21.61 -10.50 -48.98
CA LEU A 15 -21.70 -11.79 -48.30
C LEU A 15 -20.34 -12.06 -47.66
N SER A 16 -19.99 -11.24 -46.66
CA SER A 16 -19.04 -11.67 -45.64
C SER A 16 -19.64 -12.90 -44.97
N ILE A 17 -19.38 -14.08 -45.54
CA ILE A 17 -19.69 -15.35 -44.91
C ILE A 17 -18.74 -15.40 -43.71
N GLU A 18 -19.22 -14.93 -42.56
CA GLU A 18 -18.53 -15.18 -41.31
C GLU A 18 -18.25 -16.69 -41.25
N PRO A 19 -17.00 -17.11 -41.00
CA PRO A 19 -16.68 -18.53 -40.91
C PRO A 19 -17.64 -19.19 -39.92
N ILE A 20 -18.41 -20.16 -40.40
CA ILE A 20 -19.31 -20.94 -39.56
C ILE A 20 -18.43 -21.93 -38.80
N TYR A 21 -18.07 -21.57 -37.57
CA TYR A 21 -17.39 -22.48 -36.67
C TYR A 21 -18.38 -23.52 -36.14
N GLU A 22 -18.02 -24.81 -36.17
CA GLU A 22 -18.84 -25.89 -35.60
C GLU A 22 -18.96 -25.80 -34.07
N THR A 23 -18.01 -25.11 -33.43
CA THR A 23 -17.94 -24.88 -31.99
C THR A 23 -17.77 -23.40 -31.69
N ASN A 24 -18.30 -22.93 -30.56
CA ASN A 24 -18.16 -21.56 -30.09
C ASN A 24 -17.49 -21.49 -28.70
N TRP A 25 -17.38 -20.28 -28.13
CA TRP A 25 -16.80 -20.07 -26.80
C TRP A 25 -17.45 -20.95 -25.71
N CYS A 26 -18.77 -21.15 -25.75
CA CYS A 26 -19.48 -21.96 -24.75
C CYS A 26 -19.09 -23.44 -24.80
N ASP A 27 -18.62 -23.94 -25.95
CA ASP A 27 -18.18 -25.32 -26.13
C ASP A 27 -16.72 -25.54 -25.69
N MET A 28 -16.00 -24.44 -25.42
CA MET A 28 -14.60 -24.49 -24.99
C MET A 28 -14.48 -25.02 -23.54
N PRO A 29 -13.54 -25.96 -23.27
CA PRO A 29 -13.24 -26.41 -21.91
C PRO A 29 -12.84 -25.27 -20.96
N ASP A 30 -13.24 -25.40 -19.70
CA ASP A 30 -13.00 -24.36 -18.68
C ASP A 30 -11.50 -24.05 -18.48
N ASP A 31 -10.62 -25.04 -18.56
CA ASP A 31 -9.17 -24.86 -18.42
C ASP A 31 -8.58 -23.95 -19.51
N ILE A 32 -9.01 -24.12 -20.77
CA ILE A 32 -8.59 -23.25 -21.88
C ILE A 32 -9.16 -21.84 -21.71
N LYS A 33 -10.44 -21.72 -21.29
CA LYS A 33 -11.04 -20.41 -21.00
C LYS A 33 -10.28 -19.68 -19.90
N LEU A 34 -9.89 -20.39 -18.85
CA LEU A 34 -9.12 -19.81 -17.74
C LEU A 34 -7.74 -19.33 -18.22
N GLU A 35 -7.08 -20.07 -19.13
CA GLU A 35 -5.83 -19.60 -19.75
C GLU A 35 -6.03 -18.30 -20.53
N CYS A 36 -7.11 -18.19 -21.31
CA CYS A 36 -7.47 -16.97 -22.02
C CYS A 36 -7.78 -15.81 -21.04
N ILE A 37 -8.60 -16.05 -20.02
CA ILE A 37 -8.95 -15.07 -18.98
C ILE A 37 -7.71 -14.58 -18.24
N GLY A 38 -6.75 -15.48 -17.98
CA GLY A 38 -5.47 -15.14 -17.34
C GLY A 38 -4.70 -14.05 -18.08
N LYS A 39 -4.84 -13.97 -19.41
CA LYS A 39 -4.19 -12.98 -20.28
C LYS A 39 -5.00 -11.68 -20.45
N MET A 40 -6.24 -11.63 -19.97
CA MET A 40 -7.11 -10.47 -20.10
C MET A 40 -6.84 -9.42 -19.01
N GLU A 41 -6.99 -8.15 -19.38
CA GLU A 41 -6.93 -7.01 -18.47
C GLU A 41 -8.29 -6.71 -17.84
N LEU A 42 -8.33 -5.82 -16.84
CA LEU A 42 -9.55 -5.58 -16.03
C LEU A 42 -10.79 -5.25 -16.87
N LYS A 43 -10.65 -4.45 -17.93
CA LYS A 43 -11.77 -4.02 -18.78
C LYS A 43 -12.39 -5.18 -19.56
N GLU A 44 -11.54 -6.05 -20.09
CA GLU A 44 -11.95 -7.25 -20.83
C GLU A 44 -12.61 -8.25 -19.88
N ARG A 45 -11.96 -8.53 -18.73
CA ARG A 45 -12.52 -9.37 -17.67
C ARG A 45 -13.89 -8.85 -17.21
N SER A 46 -14.02 -7.54 -17.00
CA SER A 46 -15.29 -6.92 -16.60
C SER A 46 -16.38 -7.09 -17.65
N SER A 47 -16.02 -7.04 -18.94
CA SER A 47 -16.97 -7.22 -20.04
C SER A 47 -17.41 -8.69 -20.14
N LEU A 48 -16.47 -9.63 -20.10
CA LEU A 48 -16.74 -11.07 -20.10
C LEU A 48 -17.59 -11.49 -18.90
N ARG A 49 -17.33 -10.92 -17.72
CA ARG A 49 -18.11 -11.14 -16.49
C ARG A 49 -19.60 -10.76 -16.63
N CYS A 50 -19.93 -9.90 -17.59
CA CYS A 50 -21.30 -9.46 -17.85
C CYS A 50 -22.05 -10.33 -18.87
N THR A 51 -21.39 -11.27 -19.55
CA THR A 51 -22.01 -12.03 -20.65
C THR A 51 -22.87 -13.20 -20.15
N ALA A 52 -22.37 -13.99 -19.19
CA ALA A 52 -23.10 -15.15 -18.66
C ALA A 52 -22.67 -15.50 -17.22
N LYS A 53 -23.49 -16.29 -16.51
CA LYS A 53 -23.21 -16.72 -15.13
C LYS A 53 -21.96 -17.61 -15.03
N ALA A 54 -21.79 -18.55 -15.97
CA ALA A 54 -20.63 -19.44 -16.02
C ALA A 54 -19.33 -18.64 -16.21
N GLU A 55 -19.32 -17.72 -17.18
CA GLU A 55 -18.16 -16.86 -17.46
C GLU A 55 -17.83 -15.92 -16.30
N ARG A 56 -18.86 -15.38 -15.63
CA ARG A 56 -18.66 -14.63 -14.38
C ARG A 56 -17.95 -15.46 -13.33
N SER A 57 -18.34 -16.71 -13.14
CA SER A 57 -17.71 -17.61 -12.16
C SER A 57 -16.26 -17.91 -12.52
N LEU A 58 -15.94 -18.12 -13.80
CA LEU A 58 -14.57 -18.33 -14.26
C LEU A 58 -13.71 -17.09 -14.05
N VAL A 59 -14.20 -15.91 -14.45
CA VAL A 59 -13.49 -14.63 -14.24
C VAL A 59 -13.24 -14.37 -12.75
N ASP A 60 -14.26 -14.55 -11.90
CA ASP A 60 -14.17 -14.35 -10.46
C ASP A 60 -13.22 -15.33 -9.74
N SER A 61 -12.88 -16.45 -10.37
CA SER A 61 -11.93 -17.45 -9.85
C SER A 61 -10.46 -17.08 -10.10
N GLN A 62 -10.21 -16.23 -11.10
CA GLN A 62 -8.86 -15.88 -11.53
C GLN A 62 -8.33 -14.67 -10.79
N LYS A 63 -7.08 -14.77 -10.34
CA LYS A 63 -6.33 -13.64 -9.79
C LYS A 63 -5.75 -12.79 -10.93
N MET A 64 -5.42 -11.54 -10.61
CA MET A 64 -4.84 -10.58 -11.54
C MET A 64 -3.64 -9.93 -10.86
N ALA A 65 -2.47 -10.04 -11.48
CA ALA A 65 -1.30 -9.30 -11.04
C ALA A 65 -1.50 -7.82 -11.33
N VAL A 66 -1.23 -6.96 -10.34
CA VAL A 66 -1.40 -5.51 -10.44
C VAL A 66 -0.13 -4.85 -9.92
N LEU A 67 0.54 -4.08 -10.77
CA LEU A 67 1.77 -3.37 -10.38
C LEU A 67 1.48 -2.25 -9.38
N SER A 68 0.39 -1.51 -9.60
CA SER A 68 -0.04 -0.47 -8.67
C SER A 68 -1.56 -0.35 -8.69
N GLY A 69 -2.17 -0.40 -7.51
CA GLY A 69 -3.58 -0.10 -7.34
C GLY A 69 -3.76 1.10 -6.43
N CYS A 70 -4.70 1.96 -6.76
CA CYS A 70 -4.99 3.10 -5.91
C CYS A 70 -6.47 3.41 -5.78
N PHE A 71 -6.87 3.72 -4.55
CA PHE A 71 -8.19 4.22 -4.23
C PHE A 71 -8.08 5.59 -3.56
N TYR A 72 -8.67 6.60 -4.19
CA TYR A 72 -8.76 7.96 -3.66
C TYR A 72 -10.23 8.34 -3.47
N SER A 73 -10.55 8.87 -2.30
CA SER A 73 -11.87 9.39 -2.00
C SER A 73 -11.73 10.51 -0.98
N LEU A 74 -11.59 11.73 -1.50
CA LEU A 74 -11.52 12.95 -0.71
C LEU A 74 -12.84 13.68 -0.87
N ARG A 75 -13.50 13.96 0.26
CA ARG A 75 -14.63 14.87 0.32
C ARG A 75 -14.07 16.23 0.67
N ASP A 76 -13.67 17.00 -0.34
CA ASP A 76 -13.32 18.39 -0.10
C ASP A 76 -14.61 19.24 -0.15
N LEU A 77 -14.83 20.06 0.87
CA LEU A 77 -16.07 20.84 1.03
C LEU A 77 -16.28 21.89 -0.09
N TRP A 78 -15.28 22.09 -0.94
CA TRP A 78 -15.22 23.19 -1.91
C TRP A 78 -14.98 22.78 -3.37
N ILE A 79 -14.55 21.54 -3.64
CA ILE A 79 -14.20 21.08 -4.99
C ILE A 79 -14.59 19.60 -5.11
N ASN A 80 -15.65 19.32 -5.88
CA ASN A 80 -16.15 18.04 -6.37
C ASN A 80 -15.84 16.74 -5.57
N ASN A 81 -16.90 16.01 -5.22
CA ASN A 81 -16.84 14.68 -4.60
C ASN A 81 -16.30 13.64 -5.60
N ASN A 82 -14.98 13.62 -5.79
CA ASN A 82 -14.34 12.78 -6.79
C ASN A 82 -13.81 11.52 -6.11
N HIS A 83 -14.57 10.43 -6.25
CA HIS A 83 -14.09 9.11 -5.89
C HIS A 83 -13.39 8.50 -7.10
N TYR A 84 -12.14 8.13 -6.94
CA TYR A 84 -11.29 7.71 -8.02
C TYR A 84 -10.64 6.37 -7.70
N THR A 85 -10.62 5.47 -8.67
CA THR A 85 -9.89 4.21 -8.60
C THR A 85 -9.02 4.08 -9.84
N SER A 86 -7.74 3.78 -9.62
CA SER A 86 -6.81 3.43 -10.69
C SER A 86 -6.13 2.10 -10.43
N LEU A 87 -5.82 1.40 -11.51
CA LEU A 87 -4.99 0.21 -11.51
C LEU A 87 -4.01 0.30 -12.69
N THR A 88 -2.77 -0.06 -12.45
CA THR A 88 -1.76 -0.25 -13.49
C THR A 88 -1.35 -1.72 -13.50
N SER A 89 -1.50 -2.38 -14.64
CA SER A 89 -1.07 -3.76 -14.82
C SER A 89 0.45 -3.84 -15.04
N GLU A 90 1.00 -5.05 -15.00
CA GLU A 90 2.42 -5.27 -15.29
C GLU A 90 2.80 -4.92 -16.74
N ASN A 91 1.83 -4.96 -17.65
CA ASN A 91 2.02 -4.60 -19.06
C ASN A 91 2.05 -3.07 -19.28
N GLY A 92 1.85 -2.27 -18.23
CA GLY A 92 1.74 -0.82 -18.29
C GLY A 92 0.34 -0.31 -18.63
N ASP A 93 -0.63 -1.20 -18.83
CA ASP A 93 -2.02 -0.81 -19.09
C ASP A 93 -2.64 -0.20 -17.83
N ALA A 94 -3.23 0.98 -17.99
CA ALA A 94 -3.85 1.71 -16.90
C ALA A 94 -5.38 1.68 -17.03
N PHE A 95 -6.05 1.18 -15.99
CA PHE A 95 -7.46 1.41 -15.75
C PHE A 95 -7.61 2.58 -14.80
N SER A 96 -8.52 3.49 -15.11
CA SER A 96 -8.79 4.69 -14.34
C SER A 96 -10.27 5.00 -14.43
N LYS A 97 -10.93 5.14 -13.29
CA LYS A 97 -12.36 5.43 -13.25
C LYS A 97 -12.71 6.33 -12.08
N GLU A 98 -13.40 7.41 -12.42
CA GLU A 98 -14.05 8.31 -11.49
C GLU A 98 -15.52 7.90 -11.31
N PHE A 99 -16.03 8.10 -10.10
CA PHE A 99 -17.37 7.70 -9.70
C PHE A 99 -18.06 8.81 -8.92
N GLU A 100 -19.27 9.13 -9.35
CA GLU A 100 -20.20 9.98 -8.59
C GLU A 100 -20.99 9.17 -7.54
N ASP A 101 -21.22 7.87 -7.80
CA ASP A 101 -22.01 6.97 -6.96
C ASP A 101 -21.11 6.06 -6.12
N LEU A 102 -21.00 6.38 -4.84
CA LEU A 102 -20.14 5.71 -3.87
C LEU A 102 -20.51 4.23 -3.63
N HIS A 103 -21.77 3.83 -3.80
CA HIS A 103 -22.14 2.41 -3.67
C HIS A 103 -21.61 1.57 -4.84
N LYS A 104 -21.61 2.12 -6.06
CA LYS A 104 -20.98 1.47 -7.21
C LYS A 104 -19.47 1.38 -7.02
N THR A 105 -18.87 2.44 -6.47
CA THR A 105 -17.44 2.48 -6.13
C THR A 105 -17.06 1.35 -5.17
N ILE A 106 -17.78 1.20 -4.04
CA ILE A 106 -17.51 0.13 -3.08
C ILE A 106 -17.63 -1.25 -3.73
N LYS A 107 -18.65 -1.49 -4.57
CA LYS A 107 -18.81 -2.78 -5.26
C LYS A 107 -17.61 -3.08 -6.16
N LEU A 108 -17.11 -2.08 -6.88
CA LEU A 108 -15.93 -2.23 -7.70
C LEU A 108 -14.68 -2.47 -6.86
N ILE A 109 -14.46 -1.70 -5.80
CA ILE A 109 -13.32 -1.90 -4.88
C ILE A 109 -13.32 -3.32 -4.33
N LYS A 110 -14.46 -3.79 -3.80
CA LYS A 110 -14.56 -5.16 -3.27
C LYS A 110 -14.23 -6.21 -4.32
N TYR A 111 -14.62 -5.99 -5.57
CA TYR A 111 -14.27 -6.86 -6.68
C TYR A 111 -12.76 -6.80 -7.00
N ILE A 112 -12.19 -5.60 -7.09
CA ILE A 112 -10.75 -5.37 -7.33
C ILE A 112 -9.91 -6.02 -6.22
N LEU A 113 -10.26 -5.82 -4.95
CA LEU A 113 -9.60 -6.45 -3.80
C LEU A 113 -9.71 -7.98 -3.85
N LYS A 114 -10.85 -8.51 -4.29
CA LYS A 114 -11.08 -9.95 -4.41
C LYS A 114 -10.15 -10.58 -5.44
N ILE A 115 -9.93 -9.96 -6.59
CA ILE A 115 -9.15 -10.57 -7.69
C ILE A 115 -7.70 -10.12 -7.73
N GLY A 116 -7.39 -8.93 -7.21
CA GLY A 116 -6.09 -8.31 -7.32
C GLY A 116 -5.03 -8.94 -6.43
N VAL A 117 -3.82 -9.04 -6.97
CA VAL A 117 -2.58 -9.32 -6.25
C VAL A 117 -1.64 -8.16 -6.56
N PHE A 118 -1.48 -7.26 -5.60
CA PHE A 118 -0.86 -5.96 -5.80
C PHE A 118 0.63 -5.99 -5.41
N GLU A 119 1.48 -5.42 -6.27
CA GLU A 119 2.84 -5.06 -5.85
C GLU A 119 2.78 -3.83 -4.92
N ASN A 120 2.05 -2.80 -5.34
CA ASN A 120 1.80 -1.59 -4.53
C ASN A 120 0.30 -1.31 -4.46
N PHE A 121 -0.20 -1.01 -3.26
CA PHE A 121 -1.59 -0.64 -3.06
C PHE A 121 -1.69 0.59 -2.17
N THR A 122 -2.33 1.65 -2.65
CA THR A 122 -2.50 2.91 -1.91
C THR A 122 -3.98 3.17 -1.67
N ILE A 123 -4.35 3.48 -0.44
CA ILE A 123 -5.69 3.91 -0.04
C ILE A 123 -5.58 5.31 0.53
N SER A 124 -6.40 6.22 0.03
CA SER A 124 -6.52 7.57 0.54
C SER A 124 -7.96 7.98 0.69
N SER A 125 -8.50 7.93 1.91
CA SER A 125 -9.87 8.35 2.14
C SER A 125 -10.22 8.63 3.60
N ILE A 126 -10.97 9.71 3.80
CA ILE A 126 -11.68 10.04 5.04
C ILE A 126 -13.20 9.82 4.94
N ASP A 127 -13.71 9.24 3.85
CA ASP A 127 -15.16 9.12 3.65
C ASP A 127 -15.72 7.92 4.43
N PRO A 128 -16.63 8.12 5.42
CA PRO A 128 -17.13 7.05 6.28
C PRO A 128 -17.73 5.85 5.55
N ILE A 129 -18.26 6.07 4.34
CA ILE A 129 -18.86 4.99 3.55
C ILE A 129 -17.77 4.08 2.96
N VAL A 130 -16.61 4.64 2.58
CA VAL A 130 -15.43 3.86 2.18
C VAL A 130 -14.95 3.00 3.36
N GLU A 131 -14.90 3.58 4.56
CA GLU A 131 -14.50 2.88 5.79
C GLU A 131 -15.40 1.69 6.05
N GLN A 132 -16.72 1.89 5.98
CA GLN A 132 -17.70 0.81 6.05
C GLN A 132 -17.49 -0.22 4.93
N GLY A 133 -17.09 0.22 3.74
CA GLY A 133 -16.73 -0.64 2.62
C GLY A 133 -15.62 -1.63 2.96
N PHE A 134 -14.52 -1.13 3.56
CA PHE A 134 -13.39 -1.94 4.02
C PHE A 134 -13.73 -2.77 5.25
N ALA A 135 -14.41 -2.20 6.25
CA ALA A 135 -14.84 -2.93 7.45
C ALA A 135 -15.73 -4.14 7.09
N ASN A 136 -16.66 -3.96 6.14
CA ASN A 136 -17.56 -5.00 5.64
C ASN A 136 -16.95 -5.88 4.52
N TYR A 137 -15.67 -5.72 4.19
CA TYR A 137 -14.99 -6.64 3.29
C TYR A 137 -14.56 -7.87 4.08
N THR A 138 -15.01 -9.04 3.65
CA THR A 138 -14.77 -10.32 4.34
C THR A 138 -13.63 -11.13 3.72
N GLY A 139 -13.07 -10.64 2.60
CA GLY A 139 -11.94 -11.30 1.95
C GLY A 139 -10.60 -10.85 2.50
N GLU A 140 -9.54 -11.50 2.04
CA GLU A 140 -8.17 -11.06 2.25
C GLU A 140 -7.76 -10.06 1.16
N ILE A 141 -6.83 -9.18 1.51
CA ILE A 141 -6.19 -8.21 0.61
C ILE A 141 -4.77 -8.71 0.36
N SER A 142 -4.41 -8.94 -0.91
CA SER A 142 -3.09 -9.42 -1.30
C SER A 142 -2.27 -8.26 -1.85
N ALA A 143 -1.43 -7.62 -1.03
CA ALA A 143 -0.46 -6.63 -1.50
C ALA A 143 0.91 -6.83 -0.82
N LYS A 144 2.00 -6.58 -1.53
CA LYS A 144 3.35 -6.54 -0.93
C LYS A 144 3.60 -5.23 -0.20
N ASN A 145 3.22 -4.11 -0.81
CA ASN A 145 3.42 -2.77 -0.25
C ASN A 145 2.06 -2.09 -0.09
N ILE A 146 1.75 -1.63 1.12
CA ILE A 146 0.50 -0.91 1.43
C ILE A 146 0.81 0.50 1.91
N GLU A 147 0.11 1.48 1.35
CA GLU A 147 0.19 2.88 1.74
C GLU A 147 -1.20 3.40 2.11
N LEU A 148 -1.32 3.97 3.30
CA LEU A 148 -2.56 4.48 3.89
C LEU A 148 -2.39 5.97 4.13
N LYS A 149 -2.99 6.78 3.27
CA LYS A 149 -2.92 8.25 3.34
C LYS A 149 -4.25 8.79 3.84
N HIS A 150 -4.23 9.76 4.75
CA HIS A 150 -5.46 10.44 5.19
C HIS A 150 -6.60 9.47 5.56
N CYS A 151 -6.29 8.34 6.21
CA CYS A 151 -7.27 7.33 6.62
C CYS A 151 -7.54 7.44 8.11
N GLN A 152 -8.80 7.32 8.56
CA GLN A 152 -9.09 7.20 9.99
C GLN A 152 -8.46 5.94 10.58
N ASN A 153 -8.23 5.94 11.89
CA ASN A 153 -7.62 4.83 12.63
C ASN A 153 -8.36 3.51 12.39
N GLU A 154 -9.70 3.52 12.40
CA GLU A 154 -10.55 2.35 12.17
C GLU A 154 -10.33 1.75 10.77
N THR A 155 -10.13 2.59 9.76
CA THR A 155 -9.85 2.15 8.39
C THR A 155 -8.46 1.54 8.30
N VAL A 156 -7.46 2.16 8.93
CA VAL A 156 -6.09 1.62 9.00
C VAL A 156 -6.11 0.24 9.62
N VAL A 157 -6.72 0.09 10.81
CA VAL A 157 -6.83 -1.19 11.52
C VAL A 157 -7.58 -2.21 10.66
N ALA A 158 -8.74 -1.85 10.09
CA ALA A 158 -9.56 -2.76 9.30
C ALA A 158 -8.85 -3.26 8.02
N VAL A 159 -8.07 -2.41 7.35
CA VAL A 159 -7.29 -2.81 6.17
C VAL A 159 -6.14 -3.73 6.58
N LEU A 160 -5.34 -3.33 7.58
CA LEU A 160 -4.16 -4.08 8.01
C LEU A 160 -4.52 -5.49 8.53
N GLN A 161 -5.64 -5.62 9.25
CA GLN A 161 -6.16 -6.92 9.70
C GLN A 161 -6.58 -7.86 8.55
N LYS A 162 -6.93 -7.31 7.39
CA LYS A 162 -7.35 -8.09 6.21
C LYS A 162 -6.20 -8.38 5.26
N MET A 163 -5.00 -7.88 5.54
CA MET A 163 -3.83 -8.17 4.72
C MET A 163 -3.44 -9.63 4.82
N LYS A 164 -3.19 -10.25 3.66
CA LYS A 164 -2.60 -11.59 3.58
C LYS A 164 -1.15 -11.55 4.07
N ASN A 165 -0.64 -12.68 4.54
CA ASN A 165 0.77 -12.85 4.86
C ASN A 165 1.67 -12.51 3.65
N GLY A 166 2.87 -11.99 3.92
CA GLY A 166 3.83 -11.60 2.89
C GLY A 166 3.86 -10.11 2.58
N VAL A 167 3.30 -9.26 3.45
CA VAL A 167 3.50 -7.80 3.37
C VAL A 167 4.97 -7.48 3.62
N GLU A 168 5.57 -6.75 2.69
CA GLU A 168 6.97 -6.32 2.71
C GLU A 168 7.10 -4.89 3.23
N SER A 169 6.12 -4.03 2.96
CA SER A 169 6.08 -2.69 3.55
C SER A 169 4.70 -2.15 3.90
N ILE A 170 4.65 -1.37 4.98
CA ILE A 170 3.49 -0.58 5.41
C ILE A 170 3.89 0.89 5.53
N LYS A 171 3.09 1.77 4.95
CA LYS A 171 3.26 3.23 5.05
C LYS A 171 1.97 3.86 5.53
N ILE A 172 2.04 4.67 6.58
CA ILE A 172 0.89 5.40 7.10
C ILE A 172 1.24 6.89 7.10
N ASP A 173 0.41 7.71 6.48
CA ASP A 173 0.54 9.16 6.52
C ASP A 173 -0.57 9.75 7.39
N CYS A 174 -0.17 10.14 8.60
CA CYS A 174 -1.07 10.69 9.60
C CYS A 174 -1.47 12.11 9.21
N LYS A 175 -2.77 12.31 8.95
CA LYS A 175 -3.30 13.66 8.79
C LYS A 175 -3.38 14.35 10.16
N GLU A 176 -3.21 15.67 10.15
CA GLU A 176 -3.52 16.52 11.30
C GLU A 176 -4.95 16.25 11.80
N GLU A 177 -5.13 16.26 13.12
CA GLU A 177 -6.41 16.08 13.83
C GLU A 177 -6.96 14.65 13.93
N ILE A 178 -6.32 13.64 13.31
CA ILE A 178 -6.70 12.23 13.50
C ILE A 178 -5.91 11.63 14.66
N ASP A 179 -6.61 11.23 15.71
CA ASP A 179 -6.01 10.50 16.84
C ASP A 179 -5.72 9.04 16.45
N TYR A 180 -4.48 8.75 16.08
CA TYR A 180 -4.05 7.38 15.79
C TYR A 180 -3.74 6.63 17.08
N LYS A 181 -4.49 5.54 17.30
CA LYS A 181 -4.29 4.63 18.42
C LYS A 181 -3.27 3.58 18.02
N ILE A 182 -1.99 3.96 18.14
CA ILE A 182 -0.89 3.10 17.70
C ILE A 182 -0.94 1.72 18.37
N ASP A 183 -1.38 1.61 19.63
CA ASP A 183 -1.50 0.32 20.34
C ASP A 183 -2.41 -0.67 19.59
N GLU A 184 -3.55 -0.22 19.05
CA GLU A 184 -4.46 -1.05 18.25
C GLU A 184 -3.79 -1.55 16.95
N ILE A 185 -2.92 -0.73 16.36
CA ILE A 185 -2.17 -1.07 15.14
C ILE A 185 -1.08 -2.10 15.46
N LEU A 186 -0.39 -1.97 16.61
CA LEU A 186 0.68 -2.87 17.03
C LEU A 186 0.21 -4.26 17.42
N GLU A 187 -1.06 -4.42 17.78
CA GLU A 187 -1.68 -5.73 18.02
C GLU A 187 -1.87 -6.56 16.74
N ILE A 188 -1.75 -5.94 15.57
CA ILE A 188 -1.98 -6.60 14.28
C ILE A 188 -0.75 -7.43 13.89
N SER A 189 -0.95 -8.75 13.69
CA SER A 189 0.14 -9.68 13.36
C SER A 189 0.93 -9.30 12.11
N GLN A 190 0.29 -8.70 11.12
CA GLN A 190 0.90 -8.25 9.88
C GLN A 190 1.86 -7.07 10.12
N VAL A 191 1.55 -6.21 11.09
CA VAL A 191 2.42 -5.09 11.50
C VAL A 191 3.62 -5.61 12.28
N GLN A 192 3.41 -6.55 13.20
CA GLN A 192 4.49 -7.12 14.02
C GLN A 192 5.57 -7.83 13.18
N ASN A 193 5.18 -8.38 12.03
CA ASN A 193 6.04 -9.18 11.17
C ASN A 193 6.57 -8.45 9.93
N VAL A 194 6.18 -7.18 9.71
CA VAL A 194 6.59 -6.45 8.52
C VAL A 194 8.09 -6.12 8.58
N PRO A 195 8.85 -6.36 7.50
CA PRO A 195 10.28 -6.01 7.47
C PRO A 195 10.52 -4.51 7.55
N TYR A 196 9.64 -3.72 6.93
CA TYR A 196 9.79 -2.27 6.83
C TYR A 196 8.44 -1.60 7.00
N TRP A 197 8.37 -0.60 7.87
CA TRP A 197 7.22 0.28 7.88
C TRP A 197 7.54 1.67 8.38
N HIS A 198 6.69 2.64 8.03
CA HIS A 198 6.86 3.99 8.52
C HIS A 198 5.54 4.71 8.78
N ILE A 199 5.64 5.75 9.61
CA ILE A 199 4.57 6.69 9.91
C ILE A 199 5.06 8.11 9.60
N LEU A 200 4.38 8.80 8.71
CA LEU A 200 4.59 10.23 8.47
C LEU A 200 3.67 11.03 9.39
N ASN A 201 4.15 12.19 9.82
CA ASN A 201 3.36 13.24 10.45
C ASN A 201 2.70 12.85 11.79
N TYR A 202 3.35 11.98 12.57
CA TYR A 202 2.84 11.54 13.86
C TYR A 202 2.83 12.68 14.88
N ASP A 203 1.74 12.81 15.63
CA ASP A 203 1.44 13.94 16.52
C ASP A 203 1.69 13.63 18.00
N LYS A 204 2.23 12.46 18.32
CA LYS A 204 2.62 12.05 19.67
C LYS A 204 4.08 11.63 19.73
N THR A 205 4.60 11.52 20.94
CA THR A 205 6.00 11.18 21.22
C THR A 205 6.22 9.70 21.54
N ASP A 206 5.14 8.93 21.66
CA ASP A 206 5.13 7.57 22.20
C ASP A 206 5.47 6.47 21.18
N SER A 207 5.45 6.77 19.88
CA SER A 207 5.65 5.76 18.83
C SER A 207 6.96 4.98 18.98
N LEU A 208 8.07 5.67 19.22
CA LEU A 208 9.40 5.05 19.28
C LEU A 208 9.49 4.00 20.38
N HIS A 209 9.05 4.32 21.60
CA HIS A 209 9.16 3.39 22.71
C HIS A 209 8.17 2.23 22.57
N LYS A 210 6.96 2.50 22.05
CA LYS A 210 5.95 1.46 21.78
C LYS A 210 6.40 0.47 20.71
N ILE A 211 6.99 0.93 19.60
CA ILE A 211 7.54 0.03 18.56
C ILE A 211 8.66 -0.83 19.15
N ALA A 212 9.59 -0.21 19.87
CA ALA A 212 10.72 -0.94 20.43
C ALA A 212 10.26 -1.98 21.46
N GLN A 213 9.28 -1.64 22.31
CA GLN A 213 8.69 -2.57 23.25
C GLN A 213 8.02 -3.75 22.52
N MET A 214 7.21 -3.48 21.50
CA MET A 214 6.59 -4.52 20.66
C MET A 214 7.64 -5.45 20.04
N TRP A 215 8.76 -4.93 19.54
CA TRP A 215 9.85 -5.77 19.01
C TRP A 215 10.60 -6.57 20.07
N ILE A 216 10.75 -6.04 21.29
CA ILE A 216 11.31 -6.78 22.42
C ILE A 216 10.41 -7.95 22.81
N ASP A 217 9.09 -7.72 22.85
CA ASP A 217 8.09 -8.72 23.26
C ASP A 217 7.91 -9.82 22.21
N THR A 218 7.96 -9.45 20.92
CA THR A 218 7.78 -10.39 19.80
C THR A 218 9.08 -11.03 19.30
N ASN A 219 10.24 -10.64 19.85
CA ASN A 219 11.56 -11.05 19.37
C ASN A 219 11.72 -10.83 17.85
N SER A 220 11.51 -9.58 17.43
CA SER A 220 11.55 -9.19 16.01
C SER A 220 12.89 -9.52 15.35
N LYS A 221 12.85 -9.78 14.05
CA LYS A 221 14.02 -10.23 13.28
C LYS A 221 15.03 -9.10 13.09
N THR A 222 16.31 -9.45 13.10
CA THR A 222 17.37 -8.55 12.65
C THR A 222 17.09 -8.06 11.23
N GLY A 223 17.23 -6.75 11.02
CA GLY A 223 16.90 -6.09 9.76
C GLY A 223 15.49 -5.53 9.70
N SER A 224 14.64 -5.72 10.72
CA SER A 224 13.37 -5.00 10.84
C SER A 224 13.63 -3.51 11.02
N ILE A 225 12.91 -2.67 10.25
CA ILE A 225 13.09 -1.21 10.22
C ILE A 225 11.74 -0.53 10.45
N PHE A 226 11.76 0.48 11.32
CA PHE A 226 10.67 1.42 11.52
C PHE A 226 11.19 2.83 11.35
N GLN A 227 10.44 3.68 10.66
CA GLN A 227 10.77 5.09 10.52
C GLN A 227 9.57 5.94 10.89
N VAL A 228 9.81 7.09 11.50
CA VAL A 228 8.74 8.00 11.88
C VAL A 228 9.17 9.45 11.69
N SER A 229 8.25 10.29 11.21
CA SER A 229 8.37 11.74 11.33
C SER A 229 7.37 12.21 12.38
N VAL A 230 7.87 12.91 13.40
CA VAL A 230 7.10 13.34 14.56
C VAL A 230 7.05 14.87 14.62
N LYS A 231 5.86 15.42 14.78
CA LYS A 231 5.61 16.88 14.81
C LYS A 231 5.96 17.54 16.15
N ILE A 232 6.12 16.76 17.21
CA ILE A 232 6.36 17.25 18.58
C ILE A 232 7.77 16.86 19.07
N GLY A 233 8.38 17.77 19.84
CA GLY A 233 9.62 17.57 20.60
C GLY A 233 9.51 16.48 21.67
N GLY A 234 10.63 15.84 22.02
CA GLY A 234 10.71 14.98 23.20
C GLY A 234 10.70 13.47 22.95
N SER A 235 10.38 13.01 21.72
CA SER A 235 10.28 11.57 21.42
C SER A 235 11.57 10.78 21.70
N PHE A 236 12.73 11.40 21.50
CA PHE A 236 14.00 10.73 21.74
C PHE A 236 14.36 10.70 23.22
N GLU A 237 14.16 11.81 23.94
CA GLU A 237 14.36 11.88 25.38
C GLU A 237 13.44 10.88 26.09
N GLU A 238 12.16 10.84 25.71
CA GLU A 238 11.17 9.89 26.23
C GLU A 238 11.60 8.44 25.95
N PHE A 239 12.14 8.15 24.77
CA PHE A 239 12.67 6.83 24.45
C PHE A 239 13.84 6.43 25.37
N SER A 240 14.81 7.33 25.57
CA SER A 240 15.95 7.09 26.46
C SER A 240 15.51 6.87 27.90
N GLU A 241 14.58 7.69 28.41
CA GLU A 241 14.05 7.57 29.76
C GLU A 241 13.29 6.26 29.95
N HIS A 242 12.47 5.85 28.98
CA HIS A 242 11.68 4.62 29.04
C HIS A 242 12.54 3.36 29.12
N PHE A 243 13.70 3.36 28.45
CA PHE A 243 14.61 2.20 28.37
C PHE A 243 15.92 2.41 29.10
N ALA A 244 15.98 3.30 30.09
CA ALA A 244 17.21 3.65 30.80
C ALA A 244 17.97 2.42 31.36
N ASP A 245 17.25 1.38 31.79
CA ASP A 245 17.80 0.12 32.30
C ASP A 245 18.35 -0.82 31.22
N ARG A 246 18.04 -0.55 29.95
CA ARG A 246 18.44 -1.36 28.78
C ARG A 246 19.46 -0.66 27.88
N ILE A 247 19.80 0.59 28.14
CA ILE A 247 20.76 1.36 27.34
C ILE A 247 22.13 0.66 27.35
N VAL A 248 22.66 0.43 26.15
CA VAL A 248 23.99 -0.14 25.90
C VAL A 248 24.96 0.98 25.52
N SER A 249 24.50 1.96 24.75
CA SER A 249 25.26 3.15 24.38
C SER A 249 24.32 4.26 23.97
N GLU A 250 24.67 5.50 24.28
CA GLU A 250 23.87 6.67 23.96
C GLU A 250 24.77 7.82 23.49
N SER A 251 24.27 8.60 22.53
CA SER A 251 24.82 9.86 22.08
C SER A 251 23.67 10.78 21.66
N GLU A 252 23.98 12.04 21.35
CA GLU A 252 22.99 12.99 20.85
C GLU A 252 22.21 12.49 19.62
N LYS A 253 22.87 11.72 18.74
CA LYS A 253 22.27 11.22 17.50
C LYS A 253 21.66 9.83 17.64
N ARG A 254 22.08 9.02 18.61
CA ARG A 254 21.77 7.58 18.63
C ARG A 254 21.57 7.04 20.04
N VAL A 255 20.58 6.16 20.19
CA VAL A 255 20.40 5.33 21.40
C VAL A 255 20.41 3.88 20.98
N ARG A 256 21.21 3.06 21.65
CA ARG A 256 21.21 1.61 21.48
C ARG A 256 20.72 0.96 22.76
N ILE A 257 19.72 0.09 22.65
CA ILE A 257 19.19 -0.68 23.77
C ILE A 257 19.37 -2.17 23.53
N SER A 258 19.50 -2.93 24.62
CA SER A 258 19.47 -4.39 24.60
C SER A 258 18.04 -4.92 24.52
N THR A 259 17.86 -6.10 23.93
CA THR A 259 16.56 -6.81 23.92
C THR A 259 16.60 -8.03 24.84
N ASN A 260 15.49 -8.75 24.97
CA ASN A 260 15.45 -10.03 25.68
C ASN A 260 16.24 -11.13 24.94
N ASN A 261 16.53 -10.93 23.65
CA ASN A 261 17.40 -11.79 22.87
C ASN A 261 18.84 -11.23 22.90
N PRO A 262 19.81 -11.95 23.48
CA PRO A 262 21.17 -11.45 23.65
C PRO A 262 21.91 -11.24 22.33
N ASP A 263 21.44 -11.82 21.22
CA ASP A 263 22.04 -11.66 19.89
C ASP A 263 21.48 -10.46 19.13
N CYS A 264 20.45 -9.78 19.65
CA CYS A 264 19.74 -8.68 18.99
C CYS A 264 19.66 -7.44 19.89
N HIS A 265 19.95 -6.27 19.32
CA HIS A 265 19.77 -4.97 19.95
C HIS A 265 18.81 -4.13 19.09
N ILE A 266 18.27 -3.05 19.65
CA ILE A 266 17.53 -2.04 18.90
C ILE A 266 18.36 -0.76 18.87
N LEU A 267 18.51 -0.18 17.68
CA LEU A 267 19.20 1.09 17.46
C LEU A 267 18.19 2.14 17.02
N LEU A 268 18.06 3.19 17.82
CA LEU A 268 17.41 4.44 17.47
C LEU A 268 18.41 5.43 16.89
N GLU A 269 18.07 6.06 15.78
CA GLU A 269 18.83 7.13 15.16
C GLU A 269 17.97 8.36 14.89
N ARG A 270 18.47 9.54 15.22
CA ARG A 270 17.91 10.83 14.82
C ARG A 270 18.34 11.18 13.39
N GLY A 271 17.39 11.63 12.59
CA GLY A 271 17.60 12.22 11.27
C GLY A 271 18.09 13.65 11.40
N LEU A 272 19.40 13.82 11.59
CA LEU A 272 20.05 15.12 11.67
C LEU A 272 20.87 15.35 10.39
N ASP A 273 20.41 16.28 9.55
CA ASP A 273 21.09 16.77 8.34
C ASP A 273 20.89 18.31 8.24
N GLU A 274 21.75 19.01 7.51
CA GLU A 274 21.76 20.48 7.39
C GLU A 274 20.40 21.04 6.95
N VAL A 275 19.72 20.35 6.03
CA VAL A 275 18.37 20.69 5.56
C VAL A 275 17.34 20.55 6.69
N ILE A 276 17.35 19.42 7.38
CA ILE A 276 16.35 19.10 8.41
C ILE A 276 16.51 20.00 9.65
N THR A 277 17.75 20.27 10.04
CA THR A 277 18.06 21.07 11.23
C THR A 277 17.80 22.57 11.07
N SER A 278 17.72 23.08 9.84
CA SER A 278 17.63 24.51 9.57
C SER A 278 16.22 25.03 9.28
N THR A 279 15.30 24.18 8.82
CA THR A 279 14.04 24.67 8.20
C THR A 279 12.79 23.82 8.39
N PHE A 280 12.87 22.57 8.89
CA PHE A 280 11.73 21.64 8.83
C PHE A 280 11.11 21.32 10.20
N TYR A 281 9.77 21.32 10.27
CA TYR A 281 9.01 21.19 11.52
C TYR A 281 8.97 19.77 12.11
N PRO A 282 8.82 18.67 11.33
CA PRO A 282 8.88 17.33 11.88
C PRO A 282 10.32 16.85 12.10
N GLN A 283 10.53 16.16 13.22
CA GLN A 283 11.75 15.42 13.52
C GLN A 283 11.65 14.01 12.92
N PHE A 284 12.75 13.54 12.34
CA PHE A 284 12.80 12.22 11.71
C PHE A 284 13.58 11.23 12.57
N PHE A 285 13.07 10.02 12.69
CA PHE A 285 13.70 8.94 13.45
C PHE A 285 13.69 7.63 12.68
N ARG A 286 14.70 6.81 12.94
CA ARG A 286 14.81 5.44 12.42
C ARG A 286 15.12 4.48 13.57
N LEU A 287 14.28 3.47 13.75
CA LEU A 287 14.53 2.32 14.60
C LEU A 287 14.93 1.12 13.74
N MET A 288 15.94 0.37 14.19
CA MET A 288 16.41 -0.83 13.51
C MET A 288 16.70 -1.93 14.53
N VAL A 289 16.25 -3.15 14.24
CA VAL A 289 16.73 -4.34 14.95
C VAL A 289 18.08 -4.75 14.33
N ILE A 290 19.14 -4.69 15.12
CA ILE A 290 20.52 -4.96 14.70
C ILE A 290 21.10 -6.15 15.46
N SER A 291 22.17 -6.75 14.92
CA SER A 291 22.92 -7.73 15.71
C SER A 291 23.59 -7.06 16.90
N ALA A 292 23.61 -7.76 18.04
CA ALA A 292 24.38 -7.38 19.22
C ALA A 292 25.88 -7.20 18.92
N LYS A 293 26.40 -7.84 17.86
CA LYS A 293 27.81 -7.78 17.47
C LYS A 293 28.16 -6.57 16.59
N THR A 294 27.17 -5.86 16.04
CA THR A 294 27.40 -4.69 15.19
C THR A 294 28.12 -3.59 15.98
N LYS A 295 29.23 -3.09 15.45
CA LYS A 295 30.00 -1.99 16.07
C LYS A 295 29.46 -0.63 15.65
N GLY A 296 29.67 0.38 16.48
CA GLY A 296 29.26 1.76 16.16
C GLY A 296 29.89 2.33 14.87
N SER A 297 31.09 1.86 14.50
CA SER A 297 31.75 2.23 13.25
C SER A 297 31.09 1.64 12.00
N GLU A 298 30.22 0.62 12.16
CA GLU A 298 29.48 -0.01 11.07
C GLU A 298 28.12 0.67 10.83
N TYR A 299 27.74 1.65 11.66
CA TYR A 299 26.48 2.36 11.49
C TYR A 299 26.56 3.29 10.27
N TYR A 300 25.70 3.06 9.30
CA TYR A 300 25.66 3.82 8.07
C TYR A 300 25.03 5.20 8.31
N ASP A 301 25.80 6.28 8.16
CA ASP A 301 25.27 7.64 8.28
C ASP A 301 24.67 8.13 6.96
N ASN A 302 23.47 7.64 6.67
CA ASN A 302 22.72 7.99 5.46
C ASN A 302 21.36 8.63 5.76
N CYS A 303 21.30 9.48 6.78
CA CYS A 303 20.09 10.22 7.15
C CYS A 303 19.36 10.82 5.95
N LYS A 304 20.08 11.52 5.07
CA LYS A 304 19.52 12.10 3.85
C LYS A 304 18.82 11.08 2.95
N GLU A 305 19.42 9.93 2.68
CA GLU A 305 18.86 8.93 1.77
C GLU A 305 17.56 8.34 2.32
N TRP A 306 17.55 7.99 3.61
CA TRP A 306 16.41 7.32 4.20
C TRP A 306 15.28 8.29 4.56
N ILE A 307 15.60 9.54 4.89
CA ILE A 307 14.59 10.60 5.02
C ILE A 307 14.00 10.88 3.65
N PHE A 308 14.79 11.05 2.59
CA PHE A 308 14.28 11.29 1.25
C PHE A 308 13.34 10.18 0.74
N LYS A 309 13.62 8.91 1.07
CA LYS A 309 12.74 7.78 0.73
C LYS A 309 11.41 7.81 1.51
N MET A 310 11.44 8.36 2.72
CA MET A 310 10.29 8.47 3.60
C MET A 310 9.44 9.69 3.23
N ASP A 311 10.08 10.85 3.13
CA ASP A 311 9.52 12.14 2.75
C ASP A 311 10.56 12.94 1.96
N SER A 312 10.26 13.18 0.69
CA SER A 312 11.13 13.97 -0.19
C SER A 312 10.91 15.47 -0.06
N GLU A 313 9.78 15.92 0.52
CA GLU A 313 9.43 17.34 0.60
C GLU A 313 10.54 18.22 1.21
N PRO A 314 11.18 17.85 2.35
CA PRO A 314 12.22 18.67 2.96
C PRO A 314 13.35 19.04 1.99
N TYR A 315 13.66 18.14 1.06
CA TYR A 315 14.77 18.29 0.12
C TYR A 315 14.37 18.96 -1.20
N LEU A 316 13.09 18.93 -1.56
CA LEU A 316 12.58 19.59 -2.76
C LEU A 316 12.50 21.10 -2.58
N PHE A 317 12.05 21.58 -1.42
CA PHE A 317 11.98 23.00 -1.12
C PHE A 317 13.37 23.65 -1.08
N HIS A 318 14.37 22.95 -0.52
CA HIS A 318 15.72 23.47 -0.41
C HIS A 318 16.47 23.58 -1.76
N ALA A 319 16.02 22.87 -2.81
CA ALA A 319 16.58 22.93 -4.16
C ALA A 319 16.06 24.11 -5.01
N ILE A 320 14.98 24.77 -4.56
CA ILE A 320 14.37 25.91 -5.27
C ILE A 320 14.99 27.25 -4.82
N ASP A 321 15.68 27.26 -3.67
CA ASP A 321 16.31 28.46 -3.07
C ASP A 321 17.84 28.57 -3.36
N LEU A 322 18.39 27.81 -4.31
CA LEU A 322 19.78 27.85 -4.78
C LEU A 322 19.88 28.20 -6.27
#